data_AF-B2KFY1-F1
#
_entry.id   AF-B2KFY1-F1
#
_cell.length_a   1.000
_cell.length_b   1.000
_cell.length_c   1.000
_cell.angle_alpha   90.00
_cell.angle_beta   90.00
_cell.angle_gamma   90.00
#
_symmetry.space_group_name_H-M   'P 1'
#
loop_
_entity.id
_entity.type
_entity.pdbx_description
1 polymer ?
#
loop_
_entity_poly.entity_id
_entity_poly.type
_entity_poly.pdbx_seq_one_letter_code
_entity_poly.pdbx_strand_id
1 'polypeptide(L)'
;MLSPGVESQLYKLPWVCEDRTQQPLVLQGPLDCGSLLGFRAVYRMCFATAAFFFFFMLLMICVRSSRDPRAAIQNGFWFFKFLILVGITVGAFYIPDGSFPKIWFYFGVVGSFLFILIQLILFVDFAHSWNQRWLCKAEECDSPAWYA
;
A
#
# COMPACT_ATOMS: atom_id res chain seq x y z
N MET A 1 -2.32 14.47 -1.06
CA MET A 1 -3.03 15.33 -2.03
C MET A 1 -2.41 15.10 -3.40
N LEU A 2 -3.22 14.96 -4.46
CA LEU A 2 -2.70 14.82 -5.82
C LEU A 2 -2.02 16.13 -6.25
N SER A 3 -1.07 16.05 -7.17
CA SER A 3 -0.49 17.26 -7.78
C SER A 3 -1.54 17.98 -8.63
N PRO A 4 -1.65 19.32 -8.53
CA PRO A 4 -2.70 20.08 -9.22
C PRO A 4 -2.68 19.90 -10.75
N GLY A 5 -1.50 19.61 -11.33
CA GLY A 5 -1.38 19.30 -12.75
C GLY A 5 -2.06 17.99 -13.16
N VAL A 6 -1.98 16.96 -12.31
CA VAL A 6 -2.61 15.65 -12.54
C VAL A 6 -4.13 15.75 -12.38
N GLU A 7 -4.58 16.53 -11.39
CA GLU A 7 -6.01 16.81 -11.15
C GLU A 7 -6.69 17.36 -12.41
N SER A 8 -6.08 18.37 -13.05
CA SER A 8 -6.62 19.02 -14.25
C SER A 8 -6.88 18.07 -15.44
N GLN A 9 -6.09 16.99 -15.54
CA GLN A 9 -6.24 16.00 -16.59
C GLN A 9 -7.30 14.96 -16.25
N LEU A 10 -7.43 14.60 -14.97
CA LEU A 10 -8.43 13.64 -14.51
C LEU A 10 -9.85 14.20 -14.53
N TYR A 11 -10.03 15.52 -14.33
CA TYR A 11 -11.34 16.19 -14.44
C TYR A 11 -11.98 16.05 -15.83
N LYS A 12 -11.20 15.75 -16.87
CA LYS A 12 -11.71 15.59 -18.24
C LYS A 12 -12.36 14.23 -18.50
N LEU A 13 -12.26 13.27 -17.57
CA LEU A 13 -12.83 11.94 -17.77
C LEU A 13 -14.27 11.88 -17.23
N PRO A 14 -15.28 11.64 -18.09
CA PRO A 14 -16.69 11.74 -17.72
C PRO A 14 -17.15 10.70 -16.68
N TRP A 15 -16.46 9.57 -16.57
CA TRP A 15 -16.75 8.53 -15.57
C TRP A 15 -16.19 8.84 -14.16
N VAL A 16 -15.41 9.92 -14.04
CA VAL A 16 -14.70 10.27 -12.81
C VAL A 16 -15.56 11.09 -11.85
N CYS A 17 -16.27 12.10 -12.38
CA CYS A 17 -17.28 12.89 -11.68
C CYS A 17 -18.65 12.62 -12.34
N GLU A 18 -19.20 11.42 -12.15
CA GLU A 18 -20.59 11.16 -12.53
C GLU A 18 -21.49 11.89 -11.52
N ASP A 19 -22.25 12.87 -11.99
CA ASP A 19 -23.23 13.63 -11.20
C ASP A 19 -24.32 12.68 -10.73
N ARG A 20 -24.14 12.11 -9.53
CA ARG A 20 -25.05 11.08 -8.98
C ARG A 20 -26.32 11.78 -8.46
N THR A 21 -27.15 12.27 -9.37
CA THR A 21 -28.45 12.93 -9.12
C THR A 21 -29.54 11.99 -8.55
N GLN A 22 -29.18 10.82 -7.99
CA GLN A 22 -30.17 9.82 -7.56
C GLN A 22 -29.81 9.06 -6.27
N GLN A 23 -29.38 9.75 -5.21
CA GLN A 23 -29.54 9.21 -3.85
C GLN A 23 -30.22 10.24 -2.94
N PRO A 24 -31.40 9.93 -2.38
CA PRO A 24 -31.96 10.74 -1.32
C PRO A 24 -31.18 10.45 -0.02
N LEU A 25 -30.94 11.51 0.76
CA LEU A 25 -30.53 11.53 2.17
C LEU A 25 -29.09 12.04 2.48
N VAL A 26 -29.02 13.37 2.70
CA VAL A 26 -28.32 14.06 3.82
C VAL A 26 -26.89 14.64 3.65
N LEU A 27 -26.30 14.74 2.45
CA LEU A 27 -25.07 15.57 2.32
C LEU A 27 -24.97 16.38 1.02
N GLN A 28 -25.91 17.31 0.82
CA GLN A 28 -25.75 18.44 -0.11
C GLN A 28 -24.81 19.49 0.51
N GLY A 29 -23.53 19.19 0.56
CA GLY A 29 -22.47 20.21 0.58
C GLY A 29 -21.79 20.23 -0.78
N PRO A 30 -21.13 21.34 -1.20
CA PRO A 30 -20.29 21.34 -2.40
C PRO A 30 -19.10 20.42 -2.13
N LEU A 31 -19.25 19.13 -2.43
CA LEU A 31 -18.18 18.17 -2.32
C LEU A 31 -17.21 18.45 -3.46
N ASP A 32 -16.07 19.06 -3.15
CA ASP A 32 -14.98 19.28 -4.11
C ASP A 32 -14.61 17.94 -4.77
N CYS A 33 -15.05 17.75 -6.03
CA CYS A 33 -14.83 16.50 -6.76
C CYS A 33 -13.34 16.12 -6.79
N GLY A 34 -12.44 17.11 -6.73
CA GLY A 34 -10.99 16.94 -6.71
C GLY A 34 -10.46 16.20 -5.48
N SER A 35 -10.98 16.49 -4.30
CA SER A 35 -10.61 15.77 -3.08
C SER A 35 -11.13 14.33 -3.12
N LEU A 36 -12.38 14.13 -3.57
CA LEU A 36 -12.99 12.79 -3.70
C LEU A 36 -12.25 11.92 -4.73
N LEU A 37 -11.82 12.53 -5.82
CA LEU A 37 -11.02 11.92 -6.86
C LEU A 37 -9.67 11.40 -6.35
N GLY A 38 -8.99 12.21 -5.53
CA GLY A 38 -7.73 11.80 -4.91
C GLY A 38 -7.89 10.56 -4.04
N PHE A 39 -8.93 10.52 -3.19
CA PHE A 39 -9.24 9.34 -2.39
C PHE A 39 -9.56 8.13 -3.26
N ARG A 40 -10.39 8.27 -4.29
CA ARG A 40 -10.75 7.19 -5.20
C ARG A 40 -9.53 6.60 -5.93
N ALA A 41 -8.63 7.46 -6.42
CA ALA A 41 -7.41 7.02 -7.09
C ALA A 41 -6.49 6.24 -6.15
N VAL A 42 -6.32 6.72 -4.90
CA VAL A 42 -5.50 6.03 -3.89
C VAL A 42 -6.07 4.65 -3.57
N TYR A 43 -7.39 4.49 -3.40
CA TYR A 43 -8.01 3.19 -3.14
C TYR A 43 -7.71 2.16 -4.23
N ARG A 44 -7.75 2.57 -5.50
CA ARG A 44 -7.46 1.70 -6.65
C ARG A 44 -5.97 1.37 -6.76
N MET A 45 -5.10 2.33 -6.50
CA MET A 45 -3.64 2.10 -6.44
C MET A 45 -3.30 1.10 -5.32
N CYS A 46 -3.86 1.30 -4.13
CA CYS A 46 -3.69 0.40 -2.99
C CYS A 46 -4.22 -1.01 -3.30
N PHE A 47 -5.38 -1.12 -3.95
CA PHE A 47 -5.92 -2.40 -4.42
C PHE A 47 -4.98 -3.09 -5.41
N ALA A 48 -4.48 -2.37 -6.41
CA ALA A 48 -3.57 -2.94 -7.41
C ALA A 48 -2.28 -3.47 -6.77
N THR A 49 -1.69 -2.72 -5.84
CA THR A 49 -0.52 -3.17 -5.08
C THR A 49 -0.84 -4.39 -4.20
N ALA A 50 -1.98 -4.38 -3.51
CA ALA A 50 -2.39 -5.49 -2.66
C ALA A 50 -2.62 -6.77 -3.48
N ALA A 51 -3.31 -6.66 -4.62
CA ALA A 51 -3.55 -7.77 -5.54
C ALA A 51 -2.24 -8.33 -6.11
N PHE A 52 -1.30 -7.46 -6.47
CA PHE A 52 0.03 -7.86 -6.93
C PHE A 52 0.78 -8.67 -5.86
N PHE A 53 0.89 -8.15 -4.63
CA PHE A 53 1.58 -8.87 -3.55
C PHE A 53 0.84 -10.14 -3.11
N PHE A 54 -0.50 -10.14 -3.13
CA PHE A 54 -1.30 -11.33 -2.85
C PHE A 54 -1.09 -12.42 -3.91
N PHE A 55 -1.02 -12.06 -5.19
CA PHE A 55 -0.68 -13.00 -6.25
C PHE A 55 0.72 -13.59 -6.04
N PHE A 56 1.72 -12.76 -5.70
CA PHE A 56 3.06 -13.25 -5.36
C PHE A 56 3.07 -14.14 -4.12
N MET A 57 2.27 -13.82 -3.09
CA MET A 57 2.09 -14.68 -1.92
C MET A 57 1.61 -16.07 -2.34
N LEU A 58 0.57 -16.16 -3.18
CA LEU A 58 0.04 -17.43 -3.68
C LEU A 58 1.09 -18.23 -4.49
N LEU A 59 1.85 -17.57 -5.36
CA LEU A 59 2.92 -18.22 -6.14
C LEU A 59 4.03 -18.80 -5.25
N MET A 60 4.28 -18.19 -4.09
CA MET A 60 5.34 -18.59 -3.16
C MET A 60 4.87 -19.56 -2.08
N ILE A 61 3.61 -20.04 -2.13
CA ILE A 61 3.13 -21.08 -1.21
C ILE A 61 3.94 -22.38 -1.41
N CYS A 62 4.34 -22.98 -0.29
CA CYS A 62 5.08 -24.24 -0.23
C CYS A 62 6.47 -24.23 -0.87
N VAL A 63 7.13 -23.07 -1.00
CA VAL A 63 8.57 -23.04 -1.32
C VAL A 63 9.36 -23.54 -0.11
N ARG A 64 10.19 -24.57 -0.31
CA ARG A 64 10.96 -25.20 0.79
C ARG A 64 12.45 -24.94 0.67
N SER A 65 12.94 -24.63 -0.53
CA SER A 65 14.37 -24.44 -0.75
C SER A 65 14.65 -23.21 -1.60
N SER A 66 15.72 -22.48 -1.28
CA SER A 66 16.21 -21.36 -2.09
C SER A 66 16.75 -21.77 -3.46
N ARG A 67 16.86 -23.09 -3.73
CA ARG A 67 17.21 -23.65 -5.04
C ARG A 67 16.00 -23.94 -5.94
N ASP A 68 14.78 -23.77 -5.42
CA ASP A 68 13.58 -23.96 -6.22
C ASP A 68 13.55 -22.91 -7.36
N PRO A 69 13.12 -23.27 -8.59
CA PRO A 69 13.08 -22.34 -9.72
C PRO A 69 12.21 -21.10 -9.44
N ARG A 70 11.28 -21.19 -8.48
CA ARG A 70 10.44 -20.08 -8.00
C ARG A 70 11.26 -18.99 -7.29
N ALA A 71 12.41 -19.34 -6.69
CA ALA A 71 13.32 -18.36 -6.09
C ALA A 71 13.94 -17.42 -7.14
N ALA A 72 14.16 -17.90 -8.37
CA ALA A 72 14.61 -17.06 -9.47
C ALA A 72 13.53 -16.06 -9.91
N ILE A 73 12.25 -16.43 -9.83
CA ILE A 73 11.12 -15.52 -10.07
C ILE A 73 11.05 -14.47 -8.96
N GLN A 74 11.24 -14.87 -7.70
CA GLN A 74 11.17 -13.95 -6.56
C GLN A 74 12.33 -12.95 -6.54
N ASN A 75 13.56 -13.40 -6.82
CA ASN A 75 14.76 -12.54 -6.78
C ASN A 75 15.05 -11.82 -8.12
N GLY A 76 14.57 -12.36 -9.24
CA GLY A 76 14.83 -11.87 -10.59
C GLY A 76 13.62 -11.21 -11.27
N PHE A 77 13.72 -11.03 -12.60
CA PHE A 77 12.63 -10.58 -13.50
C PHE A 77 11.89 -9.28 -13.07
N TRP A 78 12.62 -8.28 -12.59
CA TRP A 78 12.07 -6.99 -12.16
C TRP A 78 11.26 -6.27 -13.25
N PHE A 79 11.72 -6.29 -14.50
CA PHE A 79 11.01 -5.66 -15.61
C PHE A 79 9.59 -6.21 -15.78
N PHE A 80 9.43 -7.54 -15.81
CA PHE A 80 8.11 -8.18 -15.94
C PHE A 80 7.22 -7.93 -14.72
N LYS A 81 7.80 -7.88 -13.52
CA LYS A 81 7.06 -7.53 -12.29
C LYS A 81 6.45 -6.13 -12.38
N PHE A 82 7.23 -5.13 -12.80
CA PHE A 82 6.73 -3.78 -13.00
C PHE A 82 5.66 -3.72 -14.09
N LEU A 83 5.84 -4.47 -15.18
CA LEU A 83 4.84 -4.55 -16.25
C LEU A 83 3.50 -5.12 -15.74
N ILE A 84 3.55 -6.20 -14.95
CA ILE A 84 2.36 -6.78 -14.32
C ILE A 84 1.71 -5.78 -13.37
N LEU A 85 2.50 -5.11 -12.52
CA LEU A 85 1.99 -4.11 -11.59
C LEU A 85 1.26 -2.98 -12.32
N VAL A 86 1.88 -2.41 -13.36
CA VAL A 86 1.25 -1.36 -14.18
C VAL A 86 -0.01 -1.89 -14.87
N GLY A 87 0.00 -3.12 -15.38
CA GLY A 87 -1.17 -3.75 -15.99
C GLY A 87 -2.34 -3.89 -15.01
N ILE A 88 -2.07 -4.38 -13.78
CA ILE A 88 -3.07 -4.48 -12.72
C ILE A 88 -3.57 -3.09 -12.31
N THR A 89 -2.67 -2.10 -12.21
CA THR A 89 -3.05 -0.72 -11.91
C THR A 89 -4.00 -0.16 -12.96
N VAL A 90 -3.67 -0.27 -14.25
CA VAL A 90 -4.55 0.17 -15.34
C VAL A 90 -5.90 -0.56 -15.27
N GLY A 91 -5.89 -1.88 -15.06
CA GLY A 91 -7.10 -2.68 -14.88
C GLY A 91 -7.95 -2.22 -13.69
N ALA A 92 -7.34 -1.85 -12.56
CA ALA A 92 -8.03 -1.34 -11.38
C ALA A 92 -8.74 0.00 -11.65
N PHE A 93 -8.25 0.82 -12.59
CA PHE A 93 -8.93 2.05 -12.98
C PHE A 93 -10.21 1.82 -13.80
N TYR A 94 -10.35 0.66 -14.46
CA TYR A 94 -11.57 0.29 -15.18
C TYR A 94 -12.69 -0.26 -14.27
N ILE A 95 -12.45 -0.50 -12.98
CA ILE A 95 -13.45 -1.02 -12.05
C ILE A 95 -14.50 0.06 -11.74
N PRO A 96 -15.80 -0.14 -12.06
CA PRO A 96 -16.83 0.88 -11.86
C PRO A 96 -17.16 1.10 -10.37
N ASP A 97 -17.63 2.31 -10.04
CA ASP A 97 -17.94 2.73 -8.67
C ASP A 97 -19.30 2.22 -8.18
N GLY A 98 -19.31 0.95 -7.80
CA GLY A 98 -20.40 0.31 -7.07
C GLY A 98 -20.05 0.11 -5.59
N SER A 99 -20.23 -1.12 -5.12
CA SER A 99 -19.94 -1.54 -3.73
C SER A 99 -18.45 -1.73 -3.44
N PHE A 100 -17.58 -1.63 -4.45
CA PHE A 100 -16.14 -1.93 -4.36
C PHE A 100 -15.40 -1.09 -3.29
N PRO A 101 -15.52 0.26 -3.23
CA PRO A 101 -14.80 1.06 -2.24
C PRO A 101 -15.22 0.75 -0.80
N LYS A 102 -16.51 0.44 -0.58
CA LYS A 102 -17.05 0.10 0.76
C LYS A 102 -16.48 -1.22 1.27
N ILE A 103 -16.42 -2.24 0.42
CA ILE A 103 -15.84 -3.54 0.79
C ILE A 103 -14.34 -3.37 1.06
N TRP A 104 -13.63 -2.65 0.18
CA TRP A 104 -12.20 -2.42 0.33
C TRP A 104 -11.84 -1.60 1.57
N PHE A 105 -12.72 -0.69 2.00
CA PHE A 105 -12.57 0.02 3.27
C PHE A 105 -12.45 -0.93 4.46
N TYR A 106 -13.34 -1.93 4.59
CA TYR A 106 -13.27 -2.89 5.70
C TYR A 106 -11.99 -3.73 5.66
N PHE A 107 -11.58 -4.20 4.47
CA PHE A 107 -10.29 -4.87 4.30
C PHE A 107 -9.12 -3.98 4.71
N GLY A 108 -9.15 -2.70 4.34
CA GLY A 108 -8.16 -1.70 4.72
C GLY A 108 -8.08 -1.48 6.23
N VAL A 109 -9.22 -1.38 6.91
CA VAL A 109 -9.27 -1.21 8.38
C VAL A 109 -8.66 -2.41 9.10
N VAL A 110 -9.07 -3.63 8.72
CA VAL A 110 -8.54 -4.87 9.33
C VAL A 110 -7.04 -5.02 9.03
N GLY A 111 -6.64 -4.79 7.77
CA GLY A 111 -5.24 -4.86 7.36
C GLY A 111 -4.36 -3.84 8.08
N SER A 112 -4.84 -2.60 8.24
CA SER A 112 -4.12 -1.55 8.96
C SER A 112 -3.93 -1.89 10.43
N PHE A 113 -4.95 -2.47 11.08
CA PHE A 113 -4.85 -2.90 12.47
C PHE A 113 -3.75 -3.97 12.64
N LEU A 114 -3.75 -5.01 11.79
CA LEU A 114 -2.71 -6.04 11.80
C LEU A 114 -1.32 -5.47 11.50
N PHE A 115 -1.22 -4.54 10.54
CA PHE A 115 0.02 -3.90 10.17
C PHE A 115 0.64 -3.09 11.31
N ILE A 116 -0.18 -2.34 12.07
CA ILE A 116 0.27 -1.59 13.26
C ILE A 116 0.83 -2.54 14.32
N LEU A 117 0.18 -3.69 14.57
CA LEU A 117 0.70 -4.69 15.52
C LEU A 117 2.07 -5.23 15.09
N ILE A 118 2.24 -5.57 13.80
CA ILE A 118 3.52 -6.04 13.27
C ILE A 118 4.58 -4.94 13.36
N GLN A 119 4.26 -3.70 12.99
CA GLN A 119 5.17 -2.57 13.10
C GLN A 119 5.61 -2.32 14.54
N LEU A 120 4.70 -2.42 15.51
CA LEU A 120 5.02 -2.26 16.93
C LEU A 120 6.04 -3.33 17.39
N ILE A 121 5.81 -4.59 17.03
CA ILE A 121 6.73 -5.69 17.37
C ILE A 121 8.11 -5.44 16.74
N LEU A 122 8.16 -5.10 15.45
CA LEU A 122 9.42 -4.80 14.76
C LEU A 122 10.14 -3.59 15.35
N PHE A 123 9.41 -2.59 15.81
CA PHE A 123 9.98 -1.40 16.45
C PHE A 123 10.60 -1.73 17.81
N VAL A 124 9.93 -2.57 18.62
CA VAL A 124 10.46 -3.03 19.90
C VAL A 124 11.71 -3.90 19.70
N ASP A 125 11.67 -4.84 18.75
CA ASP A 125 12.83 -5.68 18.42
C ASP A 125 14.02 -4.85 17.91
N PHE A 126 13.73 -3.85 17.08
CA PHE A 126 14.73 -2.87 16.65
C PHE A 126 15.33 -2.09 17.83
N ALA A 127 14.50 -1.62 18.77
CA ALA A 127 14.98 -0.87 19.94
C ALA A 127 15.87 -1.73 20.84
N HIS A 128 15.51 -3.00 21.11
CA HIS A 128 16.34 -3.91 21.88
C HIS A 128 17.64 -4.25 21.17
N SER A 129 17.58 -4.60 19.88
CA SER A 129 18.76 -4.88 19.06
C SER A 129 19.69 -3.68 18.97
N TRP A 130 19.13 -2.46 18.88
CA TRP A 130 19.89 -1.22 18.89
C TRP A 130 20.59 -1.00 20.23
N ASN A 131 19.84 -1.11 21.34
CA ASN A 131 20.38 -0.96 22.69
C ASN A 131 21.51 -1.95 22.98
N GLN A 132 21.34 -3.23 22.62
CA GLN A 132 22.38 -4.24 22.79
C GLN A 132 23.66 -3.91 21.99
N ARG A 133 23.52 -3.48 20.74
CA ARG A 133 24.66 -3.05 19.92
C ARG A 133 25.36 -1.82 20.49
N TRP A 134 24.59 -0.89 21.06
CA TRP A 134 25.12 0.31 21.70
C TRP A 134 25.91 -0.03 22.97
N LEU A 135 25.35 -0.89 23.83
CA LEU A 135 25.99 -1.36 25.05
C LEU A 135 27.27 -2.16 24.77
N CYS A 136 27.26 -3.08 23.79
CA CYS A 136 28.46 -3.83 23.42
C CYS A 136 29.61 -2.88 22.99
N LYS A 137 29.29 -1.83 22.22
CA LYS A 137 30.28 -0.84 21.81
C LYS A 137 30.77 0.03 22.97
N ALA A 138 29.90 0.33 23.93
CA ALA A 138 30.28 1.05 25.14
C ALA A 138 31.27 0.24 25.99
N GLU A 139 31.00 -1.06 26.17
CA GLU A 139 31.85 -1.99 26.93
C GLU A 139 33.19 -2.28 26.24
N GLU A 140 33.22 -2.45 24.91
CA GLU A 140 34.45 -2.73 24.15
C GLU A 140 35.37 -1.50 23.99
N CYS A 141 34.82 -0.29 23.96
CA CYS A 141 35.61 0.93 23.68
C CYS A 141 35.95 1.78 24.91
N ASP A 142 35.42 1.46 26.11
CA ASP A 142 35.56 2.22 27.38
C ASP A 142 35.53 3.75 27.18
N SER A 143 34.77 4.22 26.19
CA SER A 143 34.76 5.61 25.76
C SER A 143 33.51 6.28 26.33
N PRO A 144 33.62 7.42 27.04
CA PRO A 144 32.50 8.06 27.73
C PRO A 144 31.40 8.57 26.78
N ALA A 145 31.64 8.58 25.46
CA ALA A 145 30.68 9.00 24.44
C ALA A 145 29.49 8.05 24.25
N TRP A 146 29.56 6.80 24.74
CA TRP A 146 28.45 5.82 24.64
C TRP A 146 27.62 5.70 25.92
N TYR A 147 28.01 6.40 26.99
CA TYR A 147 27.31 6.43 28.28
C TYR A 147 26.50 7.72 28.50
N ALA A 148 26.54 8.65 27.54
CA ALA A 148 25.85 9.94 27.58
C ALA A 148 24.51 9.93 26.84
#